data_AF-A0A5B8W747-F1
#
_entry.id   AF-A0A5B8W747-F1
#
_cell.length_a   1.000
_cell.length_b   1.000
_cell.length_c   1.000
_cell.angle_alpha   90.00
_cell.angle_beta   90.00
_cell.angle_gamma   90.00
#
_symmetry.space_group_name_H-M   'P 1'
#
loop_
_entity.id
_entity.type
_entity.pdbx_description
1 polymer ?
#
loop_
_entity_poly.entity_id
_entity_poly.type
_entity_poly.pdbx_seq_one_letter_code
_entity_poly.pdbx_strand_id
1 'polypeptide(L)'
;MHTKHCNGCGNDNDPILTNCIFCKSALPIIDLDSIPNEVLVMNAAEWVGKMREGWYTAKAPNARPRMVIKGEIQGNALRYLSLLEIRASTNINLVNTINNLRADYNKYEKKMPSNQKMALGFFLLLVAMLLSLFIRQFI
;
A
#
# COMPACT_ATOMS: atom_id res chain seq x y z
N MET A 1 -3.41 5.65 -20.57
CA MET A 1 -2.76 5.11 -19.37
C MET A 1 -1.94 3.91 -19.82
N HIS A 2 -0.64 3.83 -19.50
CA HIS A 2 0.12 2.63 -19.84
C HIS A 2 -0.42 1.48 -18.99
N THR A 3 -0.81 0.36 -19.62
CA THR A 3 -1.39 -0.80 -18.93
C THR A 3 -0.80 -2.10 -19.49
N LYS A 4 -0.83 -3.16 -18.69
CA LYS A 4 -0.53 -4.53 -19.10
C LYS A 4 -1.81 -5.31 -19.29
N HIS A 5 -2.03 -5.80 -20.51
CA HIS A 5 -3.12 -6.72 -20.78
C HIS A 5 -2.80 -8.11 -20.21
N CYS A 6 -3.74 -8.70 -19.46
CA CYS A 6 -3.56 -10.03 -18.90
C CYS A 6 -4.07 -11.11 -19.87
N ASN A 7 -3.17 -11.97 -20.36
CA ASN A 7 -3.55 -13.08 -21.26
C ASN A 7 -4.46 -14.14 -20.59
N GLY A 8 -4.49 -14.21 -19.26
CA GLY A 8 -5.29 -15.20 -18.53
C GLY A 8 -6.76 -14.81 -18.32
N CYS A 9 -7.05 -13.51 -18.12
CA CYS A 9 -8.42 -13.05 -17.84
C CYS A 9 -8.87 -11.84 -18.69
N GLY A 10 -8.03 -11.35 -19.60
CA GLY A 10 -8.33 -10.24 -20.50
C GLY A 10 -8.45 -8.87 -19.83
N ASN A 11 -8.10 -8.73 -18.56
CA ASN A 11 -8.18 -7.45 -17.85
C ASN A 11 -6.86 -6.68 -17.94
N ASP A 12 -6.97 -5.36 -17.95
CA ASP A 12 -5.82 -4.47 -17.91
C ASP A 12 -5.32 -4.29 -16.47
N ASN A 13 -4.00 -4.21 -16.34
CA ASN A 13 -3.30 -4.15 -15.07
C ASN A 13 -2.29 -3.01 -15.08
N ASP A 14 -1.96 -2.56 -13.89
CA ASP A 14 -0.92 -1.56 -13.69
C ASP A 14 0.45 -2.09 -14.19
N PRO A 15 1.23 -1.27 -14.93
CA PRO A 15 2.58 -1.56 -15.42
C PRO A 15 3.55 -2.18 -14.40
N ILE A 16 3.48 -1.79 -13.13
CA ILE A 16 4.42 -2.24 -12.09
C ILE A 16 4.12 -3.67 -11.61
N LEU A 17 2.96 -4.20 -11.97
CA LEU A 17 2.54 -5.53 -11.53
C LEU A 17 3.26 -6.61 -12.34
N THR A 18 3.70 -7.64 -11.62
CA THR A 18 4.27 -8.87 -12.19
C THR A 18 3.20 -9.93 -12.43
N ASN A 19 2.10 -9.85 -11.68
CA ASN A 19 0.99 -10.79 -11.73
C ASN A 19 -0.31 -10.01 -11.84
N CYS A 20 -1.29 -10.56 -12.55
CA CYS A 20 -2.60 -9.95 -12.70
C CYS A 20 -3.25 -9.76 -11.33
N ILE A 21 -3.77 -8.57 -11.07
CA ILE A 21 -4.40 -8.27 -9.80
C ILE A 21 -5.64 -9.13 -9.57
N PHE A 22 -6.30 -9.60 -10.63
CA PHE A 22 -7.53 -10.39 -10.59
C PHE A 22 -7.27 -11.90 -10.57
N CYS A 23 -6.68 -12.46 -11.63
CA CYS A 23 -6.51 -13.91 -11.78
C CYS A 23 -5.14 -14.45 -11.32
N LYS A 24 -4.22 -13.58 -10.87
CA LYS A 24 -2.88 -13.92 -10.39
C LYS A 24 -1.92 -14.53 -11.44
N SER A 25 -2.37 -14.75 -12.67
CA SER A 25 -1.50 -15.15 -13.80
C SER A 25 -0.37 -14.15 -14.01
N ALA A 26 0.79 -14.63 -14.45
CA ALA A 26 1.91 -13.76 -14.80
C ALA A 26 1.51 -12.75 -15.88
N LEU A 27 2.01 -11.52 -15.75
CA LEU A 27 1.82 -10.47 -16.75
C LEU A 27 3.06 -10.37 -17.64
N PRO A 28 2.92 -9.87 -18.88
CA PRO A 28 4.08 -9.62 -19.74
C PRO A 28 5.06 -8.65 -19.08
N ILE A 29 6.35 -8.90 -19.32
CA ILE A 29 7.41 -7.97 -18.95
C ILE A 29 7.34 -6.80 -19.92
N ILE A 30 7.34 -5.58 -19.40
CA ILE A 30 7.41 -4.35 -20.18
C ILE A 30 8.65 -3.59 -19.73
N ASP A 31 9.21 -2.81 -20.63
CA ASP A 31 10.25 -1.86 -20.29
C ASP A 31 9.63 -0.74 -19.42
N LEU A 32 10.10 -0.63 -18.18
CA LEU A 32 9.63 0.45 -17.29
C LEU A 32 10.27 1.78 -17.66
N ASP A 33 11.41 1.80 -18.35
CA ASP A 33 12.11 3.02 -18.76
C ASP A 33 11.39 3.75 -19.89
N SER A 34 10.62 3.03 -20.69
CA SER A 34 9.78 3.62 -21.76
C SER A 34 8.56 4.39 -21.24
N ILE A 35 8.19 4.24 -19.96
CA ILE A 35 7.01 4.92 -19.39
C ILE A 35 7.36 6.39 -19.09
N PRO A 36 6.56 7.39 -19.52
CA PRO A 36 6.82 8.79 -19.21
C PRO A 36 6.78 9.10 -17.71
N ASN A 37 7.57 10.07 -17.25
CA ASN A 37 7.68 10.43 -15.84
C ASN A 37 6.32 10.87 -15.26
N GLU A 38 5.51 11.57 -16.04
CA GLU A 38 4.19 12.07 -15.66
C GLU A 38 3.24 10.91 -15.33
N VAL A 39 3.32 9.83 -16.11
CA VAL A 39 2.52 8.62 -15.90
C VAL A 39 2.99 7.90 -14.64
N LEU A 40 4.30 7.80 -14.41
CA LEU A 40 4.84 7.20 -13.19
C LEU A 40 4.43 7.97 -11.93
N VAL A 41 4.51 9.31 -11.96
CA VAL A 41 4.09 10.18 -10.86
C VAL A 41 2.59 9.99 -10.58
N MET A 42 1.76 9.97 -11.61
CA MET A 42 0.31 9.77 -11.47
C MET A 42 -0.01 8.40 -10.84
N ASN A 43 0.62 7.32 -11.33
CA ASN A 43 0.41 5.99 -10.77
C ASN A 43 0.94 5.89 -9.33
N ALA A 44 2.11 6.49 -9.04
CA ALA A 44 2.65 6.56 -7.69
C ALA A 44 1.68 7.26 -6.73
N ALA A 45 1.13 8.40 -7.13
CA ALA A 45 0.14 9.14 -6.36
C ALA A 45 -1.13 8.31 -6.09
N GLU A 46 -1.59 7.53 -7.08
CA GLU A 46 -2.75 6.64 -6.92
C GLU A 46 -2.48 5.55 -5.87
N TRP A 47 -1.32 4.86 -5.95
CA TRP A 47 -0.96 3.83 -4.97
C TRP A 47 -0.71 4.38 -3.57
N VAL A 48 -0.05 5.54 -3.46
CA VAL A 48 0.12 6.24 -2.18
C VAL A 48 -1.24 6.67 -1.62
N GLY A 49 -2.15 7.18 -2.45
CA GLY A 49 -3.51 7.56 -2.02
C GLY A 49 -4.30 6.38 -1.46
N LYS A 50 -4.21 5.20 -2.10
CA LYS A 50 -4.83 3.96 -1.61
C LYS A 50 -4.31 3.51 -0.24
N MET A 51 -3.12 3.93 0.18
CA MET A 51 -2.60 3.63 1.53
C MET A 51 -3.46 4.25 2.64
N ARG A 52 -4.21 5.32 2.35
CA ARG A 52 -5.07 6.00 3.32
C ARG A 52 -6.12 5.07 3.94
N GLU A 53 -6.78 4.28 3.09
CA GLU A 53 -7.81 3.33 3.52
C GLU A 53 -7.19 1.98 3.93
N GLY A 54 -6.00 1.66 3.41
CA GLY A 54 -5.30 0.41 3.70
C GLY A 54 -5.91 -0.81 3.00
N TRP A 55 -6.98 -0.63 2.24
CA TRP A 55 -7.57 -1.65 1.37
C TRP A 55 -8.37 -0.96 0.25
N TYR A 56 -8.59 -1.68 -0.84
CA TYR A 56 -9.58 -1.27 -1.84
C TYR A 56 -10.12 -2.49 -2.59
N THR A 57 -11.26 -2.34 -3.25
CA THR A 57 -11.83 -3.37 -4.11
C THR A 57 -11.48 -3.09 -5.56
N ALA A 58 -10.59 -3.90 -6.14
CA ALA A 58 -10.32 -3.88 -7.58
C ALA A 58 -11.53 -4.45 -8.32
N LYS A 59 -12.02 -3.72 -9.33
CA LYS A 59 -13.14 -4.12 -10.18
C LYS A 59 -12.70 -4.09 -11.65
N ALA A 60 -13.16 -5.04 -12.45
CA ALA A 60 -13.03 -5.02 -13.90
C ALA A 60 -14.24 -5.70 -14.56
N PRO A 61 -14.57 -5.38 -15.83
CA PRO A 61 -15.77 -5.89 -16.50
C PRO A 61 -15.86 -7.42 -16.52
N ASN A 62 -14.73 -8.10 -16.68
CA ASN A 62 -14.65 -9.55 -16.88
C ASN A 62 -13.95 -10.27 -15.72
N ALA A 63 -13.92 -9.68 -14.52
CA ALA A 63 -13.35 -10.32 -13.34
C ALA A 63 -14.21 -10.13 -12.09
N ARG A 64 -14.15 -11.14 -11.22
CA ARG A 64 -14.71 -11.03 -9.88
C ARG A 64 -13.99 -9.91 -9.13
N PRO A 65 -14.72 -9.01 -8.43
CA PRO A 65 -14.10 -8.01 -7.60
C PRO A 65 -13.15 -8.64 -6.60
N ARG A 66 -11.98 -8.02 -6.39
CA ARG A 66 -10.97 -8.53 -5.48
C ARG A 66 -10.57 -7.47 -4.48
N MET A 67 -10.60 -7.83 -3.21
CA MET A 67 -10.02 -6.99 -2.16
C MET A 67 -8.50 -7.03 -2.24
N VAL A 68 -7.89 -5.86 -2.33
CA VAL A 68 -6.45 -5.65 -2.31
C VAL A 68 -6.09 -5.11 -0.94
N ILE A 69 -5.24 -5.85 -0.22
CA ILE A 69 -4.90 -5.55 1.17
C ILE A 69 -3.71 -4.61 1.27
N LYS A 70 -3.53 -4.01 2.44
CA LYS A 70 -2.49 -3.01 2.71
C LYS A 70 -1.10 -3.43 2.24
N GLY A 71 -0.68 -4.67 2.50
CA GLY A 71 0.65 -5.14 2.12
C GLY A 71 0.91 -5.08 0.62
N GLU A 72 -0.10 -5.39 -0.21
CA GLU A 72 0.00 -5.26 -1.67
C GLU A 72 0.04 -3.79 -2.11
N ILE A 73 -0.79 -2.95 -1.51
CA ILE A 73 -0.82 -1.50 -1.78
C ILE A 73 0.54 -0.88 -1.46
N GLN A 74 1.09 -1.21 -0.28
CA GLN A 74 2.37 -0.74 0.20
C GLN A 74 3.51 -1.17 -0.72
N GLY A 75 3.55 -2.46 -1.09
CA GLY A 75 4.56 -2.99 -2.01
C GLY A 75 4.55 -2.27 -3.36
N ASN A 76 3.36 -2.01 -3.91
CA ASN A 76 3.24 -1.30 -5.19
C ASN A 76 3.61 0.18 -5.09
N ALA A 77 3.19 0.87 -4.01
CA ALA A 77 3.57 2.26 -3.75
C ALA A 77 5.09 2.40 -3.65
N LEU A 78 5.75 1.54 -2.87
CA LEU A 78 7.21 1.55 -2.72
C LEU A 78 7.94 1.28 -4.04
N ARG A 79 7.46 0.33 -4.86
CA ARG A 79 8.05 0.07 -6.19
C ARG A 79 8.04 1.32 -7.08
N TYR A 80 6.92 2.03 -7.12
CA TYR A 80 6.81 3.27 -7.88
C TYR A 80 7.70 4.37 -7.33
N LEU A 81 7.73 4.56 -6.01
CA LEU A 81 8.58 5.56 -5.38
C LEU A 81 10.06 5.28 -5.65
N SER A 82 10.51 4.03 -5.53
CA SER A 82 11.90 3.65 -5.85
C SER A 82 12.25 3.90 -7.32
N LEU A 83 11.35 3.61 -8.25
CA LEU A 83 11.56 3.90 -9.68
C LEU A 83 11.70 5.41 -9.93
N LEU A 84 10.83 6.21 -9.31
CA LEU A 84 10.91 7.66 -9.41
C LEU A 84 12.19 8.22 -8.77
N GLU A 85 12.64 7.67 -7.65
CA GLU A 85 13.91 8.06 -6.99
C GLU A 85 15.11 7.82 -7.88
N ILE A 86 15.16 6.67 -8.56
CA ILE A 86 16.20 6.38 -9.55
C ILE A 86 16.17 7.42 -10.67
N ARG A 87 15.00 7.75 -11.21
CA ARG A 87 14.86 8.73 -12.29
C ARG A 87 15.13 10.18 -11.86
N ALA A 88 14.89 10.51 -10.60
CA ALA A 88 15.20 11.83 -10.08
C ALA A 88 16.69 12.10 -9.99
N SER A 89 17.54 11.06 -9.98
CA SER A 89 19.00 11.23 -10.08
C SER A 89 19.42 11.93 -11.38
N THR A 90 18.60 11.83 -12.44
CA THR A 90 18.85 12.47 -13.75
C THR A 90 17.85 13.58 -14.09
N ASN A 91 16.81 13.77 -13.27
CA ASN A 91 15.79 14.81 -13.49
C ASN A 91 15.41 15.52 -12.17
N ILE A 92 16.00 16.71 -11.96
CA ILE A 92 15.80 17.50 -10.74
C ILE A 92 14.36 17.96 -10.52
N ASN A 93 13.55 18.06 -11.59
CA ASN A 93 12.16 18.49 -11.48
C ASN A 93 11.28 17.46 -10.75
N LEU A 94 11.73 16.20 -10.66
CA LEU A 94 11.02 15.15 -9.93
C LEU A 94 11.23 15.19 -8.42
N VAL A 95 12.29 15.85 -7.95
CA VAL A 95 12.71 15.79 -6.53
C VAL A 95 11.61 16.28 -5.59
N ASN A 96 11.03 17.44 -5.89
CA ASN A 96 9.96 18.01 -5.05
C ASN A 96 8.70 17.12 -5.04
N THR A 97 8.33 16.59 -6.20
CA THR A 97 7.19 15.69 -6.34
C THR A 97 7.38 14.41 -5.54
N ILE A 98 8.57 13.81 -5.61
CA ILE A 98 8.90 12.59 -4.86
C ILE A 98 8.88 12.84 -3.36
N ASN A 99 9.46 13.96 -2.90
CA ASN A 99 9.46 14.32 -1.49
C ASN A 99 8.04 14.45 -0.94
N ASN A 100 7.12 15.06 -1.71
CA ASN A 100 5.72 15.17 -1.34
C ASN A 100 5.05 13.79 -1.27
N LEU A 101 5.22 12.95 -2.29
CA LEU A 101 4.67 11.59 -2.32
C LEU A 101 5.21 10.71 -1.18
N ARG A 102 6.49 10.86 -0.83
CA ARG A 102 7.13 10.16 0.29
C ARG A 102 6.58 10.63 1.64
N ALA A 103 6.37 11.94 1.79
CA ALA A 103 5.75 12.49 2.98
C ALA A 103 4.31 11.96 3.17
N ASP A 104 3.52 11.89 2.10
CA ASP A 104 2.18 11.33 2.12
C ASP A 104 2.18 9.82 2.41
N TYR A 105 3.07 9.07 1.76
CA TYR A 105 3.27 7.64 2.05
C TYR A 105 3.57 7.42 3.55
N ASN A 106 4.55 8.14 4.11
CA ASN A 106 4.95 8.03 5.51
C ASN A 106 3.81 8.40 6.47
N LYS A 107 3.00 9.41 6.10
CA LYS A 107 1.81 9.83 6.86
C LYS A 107 0.76 8.72 6.92
N TYR A 108 0.51 8.02 5.81
CA TYR A 108 -0.48 6.94 5.74
C TYR A 108 0.04 5.62 6.32
N GLU A 109 1.34 5.36 6.21
CA GLU A 109 1.97 4.19 6.84
C GLU A 109 1.81 4.23 8.36
N LYS A 110 2.10 5.38 8.98
CA LYS A 110 2.06 5.60 10.44
C LYS A 110 0.65 5.65 11.05
N LYS A 111 -0.39 5.91 10.26
CA LYS A 111 -1.78 6.07 10.74
C LYS A 111 -2.46 4.77 11.20
N MET A 112 -1.72 3.69 11.44
CA MET A 112 -2.32 2.45 11.92
C MET A 112 -2.88 2.60 13.34
N PRO A 113 -4.17 2.24 13.56
CA PRO A 113 -4.73 2.20 14.89
C PRO A 113 -3.98 1.15 15.68
N SER A 114 -3.37 1.65 16.73
CA SER A 114 -2.64 0.92 17.73
C SER A 114 -3.61 0.04 18.54
N ASN A 115 -4.02 -1.10 17.97
CA ASN A 115 -4.62 -2.18 18.75
C ASN A 115 -3.65 -2.65 19.86
N GLN A 116 -2.34 -2.35 19.74
CA GLN A 116 -1.36 -2.52 20.82
C GLN A 116 -1.62 -1.64 22.06
N LYS A 117 -1.93 -0.34 21.92
CA LYS A 117 -2.29 0.53 23.06
C LYS A 117 -3.60 0.10 23.73
N MET A 118 -4.55 -0.41 22.94
CA MET A 118 -5.82 -0.91 23.50
C MET A 118 -5.59 -2.24 24.25
N ALA A 119 -4.77 -3.15 23.70
CA ALA A 119 -4.37 -4.39 24.37
C ALA A 119 -3.55 -4.14 25.64
N LEU A 120 -2.63 -3.17 25.63
CA LEU A 120 -1.84 -2.80 26.81
C LEU A 120 -2.72 -2.19 27.91
N GLY A 121 -3.68 -1.34 27.54
CA GLY A 121 -4.66 -0.78 28.48
C GLY A 121 -5.54 -1.86 29.11
N PHE A 122 -6.01 -2.83 28.31
CA PHE A 122 -6.82 -3.94 28.80
C PHE A 122 -6.01 -4.88 29.73
N PHE A 123 -4.74 -5.13 29.41
CA PHE A 123 -3.85 -5.94 30.25
C PHE A 123 -3.59 -5.28 31.61
N LEU A 124 -3.33 -3.96 31.64
CA LEU A 124 -3.13 -3.22 32.89
C LEU A 124 -4.38 -3.23 33.79
N LEU A 125 -5.58 -3.11 33.19
CA LEU A 125 -6.85 -3.22 33.90
C LEU A 125 -7.05 -4.61 34.52
N LEU A 126 -6.74 -5.67 33.77
CA LEU A 126 -6.81 -7.06 34.27
C LEU A 126 -5.88 -7.29 35.47
N VAL A 127 -4.64 -6.80 35.39
CA VAL A 127 -3.67 -6.92 36.48
C VAL A 127 -4.15 -6.15 37.72
N ALA A 128 -4.65 -4.92 37.56
CA ALA A 128 -5.18 -4.15 38.68
C ALA A 128 -6.39 -4.82 39.34
N MET A 129 -7.29 -5.41 38.55
CA MET A 129 -8.44 -6.16 39.06
C MET A 129 -8.00 -7.38 39.88
N LEU A 130 -7.06 -8.18 39.37
CA LEU A 130 -6.51 -9.33 40.10
C LEU A 130 -5.85 -8.92 41.42
N LEU A 131 -5.06 -7.84 41.42
CA LEU A 131 -4.44 -7.32 42.65
C LEU A 131 -5.47 -6.90 43.69
N SER A 132 -6.57 -6.24 43.27
CA SER A 132 -7.65 -5.85 44.20
C SER A 132 -8.38 -7.05 44.82
N LEU A 133 -8.50 -8.16 44.08
CA LEU A 133 -9.08 -9.41 44.59
C LEU A 133 -8.14 -10.07 45.61
N PHE A 134 -6.82 -10.04 45.36
CA PHE A 134 -5.83 -10.55 46.30
C PHE A 134 -5.83 -9.75 47.61
N ILE A 135 -5.83 -8.42 47.56
CA ILE A 135 -5.85 -7.57 48.77
C ILE A 135 -7.08 -7.87 49.64
N ARG A 136 -8.24 -8.12 49.03
CA ARG A 136 -9.48 -8.48 49.75
C ARG A 136 -9.43 -9.82 50.50
N GLN A 137 -8.54 -10.75 50.15
CA GLN A 137 -8.43 -12.03 50.85
C GLN A 137 -7.58 -11.95 52.12
N PHE A 138 -6.79 -10.88 52.30
CA PHE A 138 -5.87 -10.71 53.43
C PHE A 138 -6.33 -9.68 54.47
N ILE A 139 -7.47 -9.02 54.25
CA ILE A 139 -8.13 -8.10 55.19
C ILE A 139 -9.36 -8.80 55.74
#